data_AF-A0A5C8JH69-F1
#
_entry.id   AF-A0A5C8JH69-F1
#
_cell.length_a   1.000
_cell.length_b   1.000
_cell.length_c   1.000
_cell.angle_alpha   90.00
_cell.angle_beta   90.00
_cell.angle_gamma   90.00
#
_symmetry.space_group_name_H-M   'P 1'
#
loop_
_entity.id
_entity.type
_entity.pdbx_description
1 polymer ?
#
loop_
_entity_poly.entity_id
_entity_poly.type
_entity_poly.pdbx_seq_one_letter_code
_entity_poly.pdbx_strand_id
1 'polypeptide(L)'
;MKKPLTLADVQKFENMEFLAKQLVEGFITGLHQSPYHGFSVEFSEHRLYNSGESTRHIDWKVFARTDKLFVKRYEEETNLRCHILLDVSPSMYYPTHNNGKITFSALCAAAMATLLRRQRDAVGVVTFTDKIELQTPVRS
;
A
#
# COMPACT_ATOMS: atom_id res chain seq x y z
N MET A 1 16.00 33.75 0.57
CA MET A 1 16.86 33.01 -0.40
C MET A 1 16.80 31.53 -0.06
N LYS A 2 16.40 30.65 -1.00
CA LYS A 2 16.51 29.19 -0.80
C LYS A 2 17.99 28.84 -0.68
N LYS A 3 18.40 28.29 0.47
CA LYS A 3 19.78 27.85 0.70
C LYS A 3 20.05 26.69 -0.27
N PRO A 4 21.14 26.70 -1.06
CA PRO A 4 21.45 25.60 -1.96
C PRO A 4 21.72 24.34 -1.13
N LEU A 5 21.13 23.21 -1.54
CA LEU A 5 21.36 21.91 -0.92
C LEU A 5 22.84 21.55 -1.09
N THR A 6 23.54 21.28 0.01
CA THR A 6 24.94 20.83 -0.04
C THR A 6 25.00 19.31 -0.12
N LEU A 7 26.11 18.76 -0.63
CA LEU A 7 26.35 17.31 -0.67
C LEU A 7 26.20 16.65 0.71
N ALA A 8 26.58 17.37 1.78
CA ALA A 8 26.41 16.92 3.16
C ALA A 8 24.93 16.82 3.58
N ASP A 9 24.05 17.65 3.00
CA ASP A 9 22.61 17.55 3.23
C ASP A 9 22.01 16.34 2.52
N VAL A 10 22.51 15.99 1.33
CA VAL A 10 22.07 14.83 0.55
C VAL A 10 22.42 13.50 1.24
N GLN A 11 23.61 13.40 1.84
CA GLN A 11 24.04 12.20 2.58
C GLN A 11 23.10 11.85 3.75
N LYS A 12 22.45 12.84 4.37
CA LYS A 12 21.45 12.60 5.42
C LYS A 12 20.20 11.90 4.88
N PHE A 13 19.87 12.11 3.61
CA PHE A 13 18.69 11.56 2.96
C PHE A 13 18.97 10.24 2.20
N GLU A 14 20.21 9.99 1.78
CA GLU A 14 20.61 8.72 1.10
C GLU A 14 20.26 7.48 1.91
N ASN A 15 20.39 7.55 3.24
CA ASN A 15 20.12 6.40 4.09
C ASN A 15 18.62 6.18 4.37
N MET A 16 17.72 7.09 4.01
CA MET A 16 16.30 6.93 4.35
C MET A 16 15.66 5.73 3.66
N GLU A 17 16.01 5.46 2.40
CA GLU A 17 15.48 4.27 1.71
C GLU A 17 15.98 2.98 2.35
N PHE A 18 17.26 2.94 2.74
CA PHE A 18 17.86 1.80 3.42
C PHE A 18 17.24 1.57 4.80
N LEU A 19 17.10 2.63 5.61
CA LEU A 19 16.48 2.59 6.93
C LEU A 19 15.00 2.18 6.84
N ALA A 20 14.27 2.68 5.83
CA ALA A 20 12.90 2.28 5.55
C ALA A 20 12.79 0.79 5.22
N LYS A 21 13.70 0.26 4.39
CA LYS A 21 13.75 -1.18 4.07
C LYS A 21 14.03 -2.03 5.31
N GLN A 22 15.01 -1.66 6.14
CA GLN A 22 15.33 -2.38 7.38
C GLN A 22 14.14 -2.41 8.35
N LEU A 23 13.45 -1.27 8.52
CA LEU A 23 12.23 -1.20 9.34
C LEU A 23 11.18 -2.15 8.80
N VAL A 24 10.87 -2.08 7.50
CA VAL A 24 9.81 -2.89 6.88
C VAL A 24 10.13 -4.39 6.93
N GLU A 25 11.38 -4.80 6.73
CA GLU A 25 11.80 -6.20 6.79
C GLU A 25 11.57 -6.84 8.17
N GLY A 26 11.75 -6.08 9.25
CA GLY A 26 11.47 -6.55 10.62
C GLY A 26 9.98 -6.76 10.92
N PHE A 27 9.06 -6.19 10.13
CA PHE A 27 7.61 -6.31 10.33
C PHE A 27 6.93 -7.29 9.35
N ILE A 28 7.52 -7.55 8.17
CA ILE A 28 6.86 -8.34 7.10
C ILE A 28 6.92 -9.87 7.30
N THR A 29 7.61 -10.40 8.31
CA THR A 29 7.60 -11.84 8.55
C THR A 29 6.22 -12.32 9.04
N GLY A 30 5.36 -12.76 8.11
CA GLY A 30 4.29 -13.72 8.36
C GLY A 30 2.81 -13.26 8.37
N LEU A 31 2.39 -12.19 7.69
CA LEU A 31 1.07 -11.58 7.96
C LEU A 31 0.20 -11.32 6.70
N HIS A 32 -0.71 -12.26 6.44
CA HIS A 32 -2.03 -12.18 5.76
C HIS A 32 -2.19 -12.62 4.28
N GLN A 33 -3.03 -13.65 4.10
CA GLN A 33 -3.93 -13.77 2.95
C GLN A 33 -5.20 -12.91 3.18
N SER A 34 -5.76 -12.34 2.12
CA SER A 34 -6.96 -11.50 2.16
C SER A 34 -8.19 -12.29 2.65
N PRO A 35 -8.99 -11.77 3.60
CA PRO A 35 -10.25 -12.38 4.02
C PRO A 35 -11.43 -12.09 3.07
N TYR A 36 -11.23 -11.30 2.00
CA TYR A 36 -12.27 -10.89 1.05
C TYR A 36 -12.14 -11.65 -0.29
N HIS A 37 -13.27 -12.11 -0.81
CA HIS A 37 -13.40 -12.79 -2.11
C HIS A 37 -14.18 -11.88 -3.07
N GLY A 38 -13.63 -11.61 -4.25
CA GLY A 38 -14.12 -10.59 -5.17
C GLY A 38 -13.68 -10.83 -6.60
N PHE A 39 -13.94 -9.84 -7.46
CA PHE A 39 -13.99 -10.02 -8.91
C PHE A 39 -12.60 -9.95 -9.58
N SER A 40 -11.77 -10.99 -9.44
CA SER A 40 -10.60 -11.20 -10.31
C SER A 40 -10.60 -12.61 -10.94
N VAL A 41 -9.73 -12.89 -11.90
CA VAL A 41 -9.89 -14.00 -12.88
C VAL A 41 -9.32 -15.35 -12.38
N GLU A 42 -8.63 -15.38 -11.24
CA GLU A 42 -8.02 -16.60 -10.71
C GLU A 42 -8.98 -17.42 -9.85
N PHE A 43 -9.17 -18.68 -10.25
CA PHE A 43 -10.06 -19.64 -9.60
C PHE A 43 -9.53 -20.02 -8.22
N SER A 44 -10.31 -19.81 -7.16
CA SER A 44 -9.90 -20.18 -5.79
C SER A 44 -10.40 -21.57 -5.40
N GLU A 45 -11.71 -21.84 -5.53
CA GLU A 45 -12.32 -23.12 -5.16
C GLU A 45 -13.72 -23.32 -5.77
N HIS A 46 -14.15 -24.59 -5.87
CA HIS A 46 -15.54 -24.97 -6.14
C HIS A 46 -16.28 -25.18 -4.81
N ARG A 47 -17.31 -24.38 -4.56
CA ARG A 47 -18.20 -24.54 -3.40
C ARG A 47 -19.57 -25.05 -3.83
N LEU A 48 -20.17 -25.96 -3.06
CA LEU A 48 -21.56 -26.38 -3.27
C LEU A 48 -22.50 -25.17 -3.18
N TYR A 49 -23.38 -25.05 -4.16
CA TYR A 49 -24.39 -24.00 -4.21
C TYR A 49 -25.41 -24.18 -3.08
N ASN A 50 -25.66 -23.11 -2.32
CA ASN A 50 -26.75 -23.07 -1.35
C ASN A 50 -27.96 -22.33 -1.90
N SER A 51 -29.16 -22.81 -1.55
CA SER A 51 -30.42 -22.17 -1.93
C SER A 51 -30.51 -20.76 -1.36
N GLY A 52 -30.59 -19.76 -2.25
CA GLY A 52 -30.64 -18.34 -1.90
C GLY A 52 -29.40 -17.54 -2.34
N GLU A 53 -28.33 -18.22 -2.76
CA GLU A 53 -27.17 -17.57 -3.36
C GLU A 53 -27.43 -17.18 -4.82
N SER A 54 -26.65 -16.24 -5.37
CA SER A 54 -26.79 -15.83 -6.76
C SER A 54 -26.36 -16.97 -7.71
N THR A 55 -27.20 -17.27 -8.71
CA THR A 55 -26.93 -18.27 -9.74
C THR A 55 -25.91 -17.80 -10.80
N ARG A 56 -25.48 -16.54 -10.73
CA ARG A 56 -24.60 -15.89 -11.73
C ARG A 56 -23.24 -16.59 -11.87
N HIS A 57 -22.75 -17.21 -10.80
CA HIS A 57 -21.40 -17.80 -10.74
C HIS A 57 -21.40 -19.34 -10.76
N ILE A 58 -22.49 -19.98 -11.19
CA ILE A 58 -22.59 -21.43 -11.29
C ILE A 58 -21.68 -21.97 -12.40
N ASP A 59 -20.91 -23.03 -12.09
CA ASP A 59 -20.12 -23.76 -13.07
C ASP A 59 -20.97 -24.83 -13.78
N TRP A 60 -21.57 -24.44 -14.90
CA TRP A 60 -22.38 -25.35 -15.71
C TRP A 60 -21.59 -26.54 -16.28
N LYS A 61 -20.25 -26.43 -16.43
CA LYS A 61 -19.43 -27.55 -16.91
C LYS A 61 -19.25 -28.63 -15.84
N VAL A 62 -19.11 -28.23 -14.58
CA VAL A 62 -19.04 -29.17 -13.45
C VAL A 62 -20.41 -29.79 -13.20
N PHE A 63 -21.48 -29.00 -13.30
CA PHE A 63 -22.85 -29.50 -13.21
C PHE A 63 -23.09 -30.62 -14.23
N ALA A 64 -22.77 -30.39 -15.51
CA ALA A 64 -22.95 -31.38 -16.58
C ALA A 64 -22.17 -32.70 -16.37
N ARG A 65 -21.18 -32.73 -15.49
CA ARG A 65 -20.38 -33.94 -15.18
C ARG A 65 -20.77 -34.61 -13.87
N THR A 66 -21.38 -33.88 -12.94
CA THR A 66 -21.55 -34.33 -11.54
C THR A 66 -22.99 -34.26 -11.05
N ASP A 67 -23.91 -33.68 -11.83
CA ASP A 67 -25.30 -33.35 -11.45
C ASP A 67 -25.42 -32.55 -10.13
N LYS A 68 -24.33 -31.91 -9.73
CA LYS A 68 -24.24 -31.09 -8.52
C LYS A 68 -23.94 -29.64 -8.90
N LEU A 69 -24.65 -28.73 -8.26
CA LEU A 69 -24.47 -27.29 -8.46
C LEU A 69 -23.26 -26.82 -7.65
N PHE A 70 -22.26 -26.32 -8.37
CA PHE A 70 -21.08 -25.68 -7.79
C PHE A 70 -20.99 -24.22 -8.22
N VAL A 71 -20.58 -23.36 -7.31
CA VAL A 71 -20.29 -21.94 -7.54
C VAL A 71 -18.78 -21.76 -7.64
N LYS A 72 -18.32 -21.05 -8.66
CA LYS A 72 -16.92 -20.63 -8.76
C LYS A 72 -16.67 -19.46 -7.82
N ARG A 73 -15.69 -19.60 -6.94
CA ARG A 73 -15.12 -18.47 -6.20
C ARG A 73 -13.82 -18.02 -6.83
N TYR A 74 -13.60 -16.73 -6.76
CA TYR A 74 -12.43 -16.06 -7.31
C TYR A 74 -11.68 -15.39 -6.15
N GLU A 75 -10.35 -15.45 -6.16
CA GLU A 75 -9.52 -14.69 -5.22
C GLU A 75 -9.56 -13.19 -5.57
N GLU A 76 -9.73 -12.34 -4.57
CA GLU A 76 -9.75 -10.88 -4.76
C GLU A 76 -8.34 -10.31 -4.67
N GLU A 77 -7.86 -9.71 -5.75
CA GLU A 77 -6.71 -8.82 -5.69
C GLU A 77 -7.23 -7.38 -5.51
N THR A 78 -7.28 -6.91 -4.26
CA THR A 78 -7.73 -5.54 -3.96
C THR A 78 -6.63 -4.55 -4.34
N ASN A 79 -6.83 -3.78 -5.42
CA ASN A 79 -5.89 -2.74 -5.80
C ASN A 79 -5.99 -1.54 -4.83
N LEU A 80 -5.18 -1.52 -3.78
CA LEU A 80 -5.12 -0.39 -2.84
C LEU A 80 -4.33 0.76 -3.45
N ARG A 81 -4.92 1.97 -3.41
CA ARG A 81 -4.25 3.22 -3.79
C ARG A 81 -4.10 4.10 -2.56
N CYS A 82 -2.87 4.35 -2.13
CA CYS A 82 -2.55 5.09 -0.92
C CYS A 82 -1.97 6.48 -1.22
N HIS A 83 -2.40 7.48 -0.46
CA HIS A 83 -1.82 8.81 -0.46
C HIS A 83 -1.26 9.11 0.94
N ILE A 84 0.03 9.37 1.03
CA ILE A 84 0.69 9.77 2.27
C ILE A 84 0.73 11.30 2.32
N LEU A 85 0.01 11.88 3.27
CA LEU A 85 0.00 13.32 3.51
C LEU A 85 1.07 13.66 4.56
N LEU A 86 2.05 14.48 4.17
CA LEU A 86 3.15 14.91 5.02
C LEU A 86 3.04 16.42 5.28
N ASP A 87 2.83 16.80 6.53
CA ASP A 87 2.88 18.20 6.95
C ASP A 87 4.33 18.71 6.85
N VAL A 88 4.53 19.84 6.15
CA VAL A 88 5.81 20.56 6.03
C VAL A 88 5.70 21.98 6.59
N SER A 89 4.73 22.22 7.48
CA SER A 89 4.56 23.48 8.20
C SER A 89 5.78 23.81 9.08
N PRO A 90 6.00 25.09 9.45
CA PRO A 90 7.12 25.49 10.31
C PRO A 90 7.22 24.69 11.62
N SER A 91 6.10 24.20 12.15
CA SER A 91 6.04 23.39 13.38
C SER A 91 6.77 22.04 13.28
N MET A 92 6.88 21.51 12.05
CA MET A 92 7.52 20.22 11.76
C MET A 92 9.04 20.30 11.75
N TYR A 93 9.62 21.49 11.71
CA TYR A 93 11.07 21.68 11.84
C TYR A 93 11.57 21.69 13.29
N TYR A 94 10.66 21.48 14.26
CA TYR A 94 11.03 21.35 15.67
C TYR A 94 11.51 19.93 16.02
N PRO A 95 12.50 19.76 16.91
CA PRO A 95 13.41 20.78 17.43
C PRO A 95 14.44 21.18 16.36
N THR A 96 14.73 22.48 16.28
CA THR A 96 15.52 23.11 15.19
C THR A 96 16.96 22.62 15.07
N HIS A 97 17.52 22.03 16.13
CA HIS A 97 18.91 21.54 16.11
C HIS A 97 19.08 20.30 15.20
N ASN A 98 18.03 19.48 15.04
CA ASN A 98 18.09 18.26 14.23
C ASN A 98 16.90 18.08 13.28
N ASN A 99 15.97 19.04 13.23
CA ASN A 99 14.74 18.94 12.46
C ASN A 99 14.01 17.60 12.72
N GLY A 100 13.92 17.22 14.00
CA GLY A 100 13.60 15.85 14.41
C GLY A 100 12.21 15.37 13.96
N LYS A 101 11.19 16.23 14.02
CA LYS A 101 9.84 15.86 13.60
C LYS A 101 9.76 15.60 12.09
N ILE A 102 10.21 16.53 11.26
CA ILE A 102 10.14 16.36 9.80
C ILE A 102 11.00 15.20 9.30
N THR A 103 12.19 14.99 9.89
CA THR A 103 13.06 13.85 9.54
C THR A 103 12.42 12.52 9.92
N PHE A 104 11.83 12.43 11.12
CA PHE A 104 11.11 11.24 11.55
C PHE A 104 9.87 10.98 10.68
N SER A 105 9.05 12.00 10.40
CA SER A 105 7.86 11.87 9.55
C SER A 105 8.22 11.47 8.12
N ALA A 106 9.31 12.00 7.56
CA ALA A 106 9.81 11.58 6.25
C ALA A 106 10.25 10.12 6.26
N LEU A 107 10.93 9.67 7.32
CA LEU A 107 11.33 8.26 7.48
C LEU A 107 10.10 7.34 7.61
N CYS A 108 9.09 7.72 8.39
CA CYS A 108 7.83 6.98 8.48
C CYS A 108 7.12 6.89 7.13
N ALA A 109 7.02 8.00 6.41
CA ALA A 109 6.43 8.03 5.07
C ALA A 109 7.20 7.11 4.10
N ALA A 110 8.53 7.13 4.14
CA ALA A 110 9.37 6.24 3.33
C ALA A 110 9.18 4.76 3.70
N ALA A 111 9.09 4.43 4.99
CA ALA A 111 8.82 3.08 5.47
C ALA A 111 7.45 2.56 5.00
N MET A 112 6.39 3.35 5.19
CA MET A 112 5.05 2.97 4.71
C MET A 112 4.99 2.83 3.19
N ALA A 113 5.60 3.76 2.45
CA ALA A 113 5.66 3.67 0.99
C ALA A 113 6.43 2.40 0.54
N THR A 114 7.48 2.02 1.25
CA THR A 114 8.24 0.79 0.98
C THR A 114 7.42 -0.46 1.27
N LEU A 115 6.65 -0.49 2.37
CA LEU A 115 5.73 -1.57 2.71
C LEU A 115 4.65 -1.75 1.63
N LEU A 116 3.97 -0.67 1.26
CA LEU A 116 2.89 -0.67 0.26
C LEU A 116 3.40 -1.11 -1.11
N ARG A 117 4.57 -0.60 -1.54
CA ARG A 117 5.20 -1.03 -2.80
C ARG A 117 5.56 -2.51 -2.80
N ARG A 118 5.99 -3.08 -1.66
CA ARG A 118 6.25 -4.53 -1.54
C ARG A 118 4.96 -5.35 -1.68
N GLN A 119 3.83 -4.81 -1.24
CA GLN A 119 2.49 -5.39 -1.42
C GLN A 119 1.91 -5.14 -2.82
N ARG A 120 2.64 -4.47 -3.72
CA ARG A 120 2.21 -4.04 -5.07
C ARG A 120 1.07 -3.02 -5.06
N ASP A 121 0.87 -2.35 -3.94
CA ASP A 121 -0.09 -1.26 -3.82
C ASP A 121 0.49 0.03 -4.39
N ALA A 122 -0.38 0.81 -5.04
CA ALA A 122 0.05 2.06 -5.63
C ALA A 122 0.12 3.15 -4.56
N VAL A 123 1.26 3.82 -4.41
CA VAL A 123 1.48 4.84 -3.38
C VAL A 123 1.90 6.19 -4.00
N GLY A 124 1.37 7.27 -3.45
CA GLY A 124 1.78 8.65 -3.74
C GLY A 124 1.99 9.44 -2.46
N VAL A 125 2.72 10.55 -2.55
CA VAL A 125 3.04 11.43 -1.42
C VAL A 125 2.54 12.84 -1.74
N VAL A 126 1.93 13.49 -0.76
CA VAL A 126 1.46 14.86 -0.82
C VAL A 126 2.08 15.63 0.33
N THR A 127 2.84 16.68 0.06
CA THR A 127 3.34 17.57 1.11
C THR A 127 2.47 18.82 1.19
N PHE A 128 2.12 19.24 2.40
CA PHE A 128 1.21 20.36 2.60
C PHE A 128 1.63 21.28 3.74
N THR A 129 1.20 22.54 3.65
CA THR A 129 1.22 23.55 4.70
C THR A 129 -0.21 24.11 4.83
N ASP A 130 -0.41 25.43 4.68
CA ASP A 130 -1.73 26.04 4.48
C ASP A 130 -2.30 25.72 3.08
N LYS A 131 -1.46 25.19 2.19
CA LYS A 131 -1.79 24.74 0.83
C LYS A 131 -1.01 23.49 0.47
N ILE A 132 -1.41 22.83 -0.62
CA ILE A 132 -0.64 21.73 -1.20
C ILE A 132 0.64 22.31 -1.83
N GLU A 133 1.79 21.82 -1.39
CA GLU A 133 3.10 22.24 -1.91
C GLU A 133 3.59 21.31 -3.02
N LEU A 134 3.37 20.00 -2.85
CA LEU A 134 3.76 18.98 -3.82
C LEU A 134 2.78 17.81 -3.75
N GLN A 135 2.43 17.27 -4.92
CA GLN A 135 1.72 16.01 -5.04
C GLN A 135 2.44 15.14 -6.07
N THR A 136 2.89 13.96 -5.66
CA THR A 136 3.51 13.00 -6.57
C THR A 136 2.45 12.09 -7.20
N PRO A 137 2.70 11.55 -8.41
CA PRO A 137 1.80 10.57 -9.00
C PRO A 137 1.78 9.29 -8.16
N VAL A 138 0.59 8.71 -8.01
CA VAL A 138 0.41 7.41 -7.35
C VAL A 138 0.88 6.31 -8.29
N ARG A 139 1.89 5.53 -7.88
CA ARG A 139 2.49 4.45 -8.69
C ARG A 139 2.74 3.22 -7.82
N SER A 140 2.56 2.01 -8.38
CA SER A 140 2.95 0.73 -7.76
C SER A 140 4.42 0.44 -8.02
#